data_AF-A0A842KM25-F1
#
_entry.id   AF-A0A842KM25-F1
#
_cell.length_a   1.000
_cell.length_b   1.000
_cell.length_c   1.000
_cell.angle_alpha   90.00
_cell.angle_beta   90.00
_cell.angle_gamma   90.00
#
_symmetry.space_group_name_H-M   'P 1'
#
loop_
_entity.id
_entity.type
_entity.pdbx_description
1 polymer ?
#
loop_
_entity_poly.entity_id
_entity_poly.type
_entity_poly.pdbx_seq_one_letter_code
_entity_poly.pdbx_strand_id
1 'polypeptide(L)'
;MNILQIGNEELSNILINIGVALIAVLLIRMRRTGNLPEKDERTKKLGAYGLSYSWLITFLALNAIFWIDRLEFAQLTVSGVMFILGILMLVTAKGFQWYFLSKGDVD
;
A
#
# COMPACT_ATOMS: atom_id res chain seq x y z
N MET A 1 -32.44 -5.50 8.16
CA MET A 1 -31.22 -6.29 7.94
C MET A 1 -31.57 -7.75 8.20
N ASN A 2 -31.49 -8.63 7.20
CA ASN A 2 -31.87 -10.03 7.38
C ASN A 2 -30.73 -10.84 8.03
N ILE A 3 -31.05 -11.83 8.86
CA ILE A 3 -30.07 -12.69 9.56
C ILE A 3 -29.11 -13.38 8.56
N LEU A 4 -29.60 -13.69 7.35
CA LEU A 4 -28.79 -14.23 6.26
C LEU A 4 -27.76 -13.24 5.69
N GLN A 5 -28.04 -11.92 5.69
CA GLN A 5 -27.07 -10.91 5.26
C GLN A 5 -25.92 -10.78 6.26
N ILE A 6 -26.23 -10.79 7.56
CA ILE A 6 -25.23 -10.72 8.63
C ILE A 6 -24.28 -11.93 8.54
N GLY A 7 -24.82 -13.14 8.33
CA GLY A 7 -24.00 -14.34 8.16
C GLY A 7 -23.05 -14.26 6.95
N ASN A 8 -23.48 -13.66 5.84
CA ASN A 8 -22.65 -13.53 4.64
C ASN A 8 -21.55 -12.47 4.79
N GLU A 9 -21.84 -11.36 5.49
CA GLU A 9 -20.86 -10.30 5.76
C GLU A 9 -19.73 -10.80 6.67
N GLU A 10 -20.07 -11.53 7.72
CA GLU A 10 -19.08 -12.14 8.63
C GLU A 10 -18.19 -13.16 7.90
N LEU A 11 -18.78 -14.00 7.04
CA LEU A 11 -18.02 -14.96 6.22
C LEU A 11 -17.06 -14.26 5.25
N SER A 12 -17.51 -13.18 4.61
CA SER A 12 -16.67 -12.37 3.72
C SER A 12 -15.49 -11.75 4.47
N ASN A 13 -15.75 -11.17 5.64
CA ASN A 13 -14.72 -10.55 6.47
C ASN A 13 -13.66 -11.57 6.93
N ILE A 14 -14.09 -12.76 7.37
CA ILE A 14 -13.19 -13.83 7.76
C ILE A 14 -12.30 -14.26 6.58
N LEU A 15 -12.88 -14.44 5.39
CA LEU A 15 -12.14 -14.84 4.19
C LEU A 15 -11.07 -13.81 3.80
N ILE A 16 -11.42 -12.52 3.83
CA ILE A 16 -10.49 -11.42 3.53
C ILE A 16 -9.31 -11.45 4.51
N ASN A 17 -9.58 -11.58 5.81
CA ASN A 17 -8.54 -11.62 6.84
C ASN A 17 -7.61 -12.85 6.71
N ILE A 18 -8.18 -14.03 6.41
CA ILE A 18 -7.39 -15.24 6.13
C ILE A 18 -6.50 -15.02 4.90
N GLY A 19 -7.03 -14.44 3.82
CA GLY A 19 -6.26 -14.13 2.61
C GLY A 19 -5.07 -13.21 2.90
N VAL A 20 -5.29 -12.14 3.67
CA VAL A 20 -4.23 -11.22 4.10
C VAL A 20 -3.18 -11.94 4.96
N ALA A 21 -3.60 -12.77 5.91
CA ALA A 21 -2.70 -13.54 6.76
C ALA A 21 -1.84 -14.53 5.94
N LEU A 22 -2.43 -15.21 4.97
CA LEU A 22 -1.71 -16.13 4.08
C LEU A 22 -0.66 -15.40 3.24
N ILE A 23 -1.01 -14.26 2.64
CA ILE A 23 -0.06 -13.43 1.87
C ILE A 23 1.09 -12.97 2.77
N ALA A 24 0.79 -12.52 3.99
CA ALA A 24 1.81 -12.08 4.95
C ALA A 24 2.76 -13.23 5.32
N VAL A 25 2.23 -14.41 5.64
CA VAL A 25 3.03 -15.61 5.96
C VAL A 25 3.89 -16.04 4.77
N LEU A 26 3.35 -16.02 3.54
CA LEU A 26 4.08 -16.33 2.33
C LEU A 26 5.24 -15.35 2.09
N LEU A 27 5.01 -14.04 2.26
CA LEU A 27 6.04 -13.02 2.15
C LEU A 27 7.15 -13.18 3.19
N ILE A 28 6.79 -13.49 4.45
CA ILE A 28 7.76 -13.75 5.52
C ILE A 28 8.57 -15.01 5.20
N ARG A 29 7.91 -16.09 4.79
CA ARG A 29 8.56 -17.36 4.43
C ARG A 29 9.52 -17.16 3.26
N MET A 30 9.08 -16.47 2.20
CA MET A 30 9.92 -16.16 1.04
C MET A 30 11.17 -15.36 1.43
N ARG A 31 11.05 -14.41 2.37
CA ARG A 31 12.20 -13.64 2.88
C ARG A 31 13.14 -14.47 3.78
N ARG A 32 12.63 -15.46 4.51
CA ARG A 32 13.43 -16.32 5.41
C ARG A 32 14.13 -17.47 4.66
N THR A 33 13.50 -18.01 3.62
CA THR A 33 14.02 -19.19 2.90
C THR A 33 14.91 -18.81 1.71
N GLY A 34 14.90 -17.54 1.29
CA GLY A 34 15.86 -17.07 0.30
C GLY A 34 17.25 -16.92 0.93
N ASN A 35 18.22 -17.70 0.45
CA ASN A 35 19.62 -17.26 0.35
C ASN A 35 19.64 -16.08 -0.63
N LEU A 36 19.01 -14.96 -0.24
CA LEU A 36 19.07 -13.75 -1.04
C LEU A 36 20.54 -13.32 -1.01
N PRO A 37 21.18 -13.11 -2.18
CA PRO A 37 22.53 -12.55 -2.22
C PRO A 37 22.54 -11.30 -1.34
N GLU A 38 23.62 -11.12 -0.58
CA GLU A 38 23.75 -10.03 0.37
C GLU A 38 23.25 -8.74 -0.27
N LYS A 39 22.19 -8.19 0.31
CA LYS A 39 21.42 -7.12 -0.31
C LYS A 39 22.35 -5.93 -0.46
N ASP A 40 22.82 -5.74 -1.68
CA ASP A 40 23.70 -4.65 -2.08
C ASP A 40 23.16 -3.34 -1.48
N GLU A 41 24.05 -2.53 -0.89
CA GLU A 41 23.66 -1.30 -0.17
C GLU A 41 22.74 -0.42 -1.02
N ARG A 42 22.95 -0.46 -2.35
CA ARG A 42 22.12 0.22 -3.34
C ARG A 42 20.65 -0.20 -3.29
N THR A 43 20.37 -1.49 -3.20
CA THR A 43 18.99 -2.03 -3.14
C THR A 43 18.32 -1.65 -1.81
N LYS A 44 19.09 -1.61 -0.72
CA LYS A 44 18.59 -1.22 0.61
C LYS A 44 18.23 0.26 0.66
N LYS A 45 19.09 1.12 0.08
CA LYS A 45 18.85 2.56 -0.08
C LYS A 45 17.65 2.82 -0.99
N LEU A 46 17.53 2.14 -2.12
CA LEU A 46 16.40 2.30 -3.06
C LEU A 46 15.04 1.95 -2.44
N GLY A 47 14.99 0.88 -1.63
CA GLY A 47 13.79 0.49 -0.91
C GLY A 47 13.34 1.54 0.11
N ALA A 48 14.29 2.15 0.83
CA ALA A 48 14.01 3.22 1.79
C ALA A 48 13.55 4.50 1.08
N TYR A 49 14.25 4.92 0.01
CA TYR A 49 13.87 6.10 -0.76
C TYR A 49 12.47 5.95 -1.37
N GLY A 50 12.18 4.83 -2.04
CA GLY A 50 10.85 4.61 -2.63
C GLY A 50 9.70 4.66 -1.61
N LEU A 51 9.94 4.17 -0.39
CA LEU A 51 8.96 4.27 0.70
C LEU A 51 8.79 5.71 1.19
N SER A 52 9.89 6.45 1.40
CA SER A 52 9.85 7.85 1.83
C SER A 52 9.13 8.76 0.83
N TYR A 53 9.40 8.62 -0.47
CA TYR A 53 8.72 9.41 -1.50
C TYR A 53 7.24 9.05 -1.63
N SER A 54 6.88 7.77 -1.48
CA SER A 54 5.48 7.35 -1.43
C SER A 54 4.73 7.98 -0.26
N TRP A 55 5.38 8.07 0.90
CA TRP A 55 4.81 8.70 2.09
C TRP A 55 4.57 10.20 1.88
N LEU A 56 5.51 10.91 1.24
CA LEU A 56 5.34 12.32 0.87
C LEU A 56 4.16 12.53 -0.10
N ILE A 57 4.02 11.70 -1.14
CA ILE A 57 2.86 11.77 -2.05
C ILE A 57 1.55 11.51 -1.28
N THR A 58 1.55 10.55 -0.37
CA THR A 58 0.36 10.26 0.43
C THR A 58 -0.02 11.47 1.30
N PHE A 59 0.96 12.16 1.87
CA PHE A 59 0.72 13.37 2.65
C PHE A 59 0.10 14.49 1.81
N LEU A 60 0.58 14.67 0.57
CA LEU A 60 -0.01 15.61 -0.39
C LEU A 60 -1.45 15.22 -0.76
N ALA A 61 -1.70 13.94 -1.02
CA ALA A 61 -3.04 13.44 -1.33
C ALA A 61 -4.02 13.60 -0.16
N LEU A 62 -3.58 13.35 1.08
CA LEU A 62 -4.35 13.63 2.29
C LEU A 62 -4.73 15.10 2.37
N ASN A 63 -3.79 16.00 2.07
CA ASN A 63 -4.07 17.43 2.07
C ASN A 63 -5.11 17.81 1.01
N ALA A 64 -5.00 17.27 -0.21
CA ALA A 64 -5.98 17.48 -1.26
C ALA A 64 -7.37 16.96 -0.89
N ILE A 65 -7.45 15.74 -0.32
CA ILE A 65 -8.70 15.14 0.16
C ILE A 65 -9.32 15.99 1.27
N PHE A 66 -8.51 16.50 2.20
CA PHE A 66 -8.98 17.40 3.26
C PHE A 66 -9.64 18.66 2.69
N TRP A 67 -9.05 19.28 1.67
CA TRP A 67 -9.65 20.44 1.01
C TRP A 67 -10.93 20.09 0.23
N ILE A 68 -10.96 18.94 -0.45
CA ILE A 68 -12.15 18.47 -1.17
C ILE A 68 -13.32 18.25 -0.22
N ASP A 69 -13.07 17.61 0.92
CA ASP A 69 -14.06 17.38 1.97
C ASP A 69 -14.50 18.70 2.62
N ARG A 70 -13.54 19.59 2.95
CA ARG A 70 -13.80 20.88 3.59
C ARG A 70 -14.60 21.85 2.73
N LEU A 71 -14.39 21.83 1.41
CA LEU A 71 -15.10 22.67 0.45
C LEU A 71 -16.41 22.00 -0.04
N GLU A 72 -16.76 20.84 0.53
CA GLU A 72 -17.95 20.04 0.19
C GLU A 72 -18.04 19.70 -1.31
N PHE A 73 -16.89 19.62 -1.99
CA PHE A 73 -16.84 19.26 -3.41
C PHE A 73 -17.31 17.82 -3.66
N ALA A 74 -17.08 16.91 -2.70
CA ALA A 74 -17.52 15.53 -2.75
C ALA A 74 -17.72 14.97 -1.33
N GLN A 75 -18.79 14.18 -1.13
CA GLN A 75 -18.98 13.43 0.12
C GLN A 75 -18.09 12.18 0.09
N LEU A 76 -16.98 12.23 0.81
CA LEU A 76 -16.03 11.14 0.89
C LEU A 76 -16.26 10.34 2.18
N THR A 77 -16.53 9.04 2.05
CA THR A 77 -16.61 8.16 3.21
C THR A 77 -15.21 7.82 3.72
N VAL A 78 -15.06 7.65 5.03
CA VAL A 78 -13.77 7.25 5.66
C VAL A 78 -13.23 5.96 5.03
N SER A 79 -14.11 4.99 4.76
CA SER A 79 -13.75 3.73 4.10
C SER A 79 -13.21 3.97 2.67
N GLY A 80 -13.86 4.82 1.89
CA GLY A 80 -13.41 5.18 0.55
C GLY A 80 -12.05 5.88 0.54
N VAL A 81 -11.84 6.81 1.46
CA VAL A 81 -10.54 7.51 1.62
C VAL A 81 -9.44 6.52 1.98
N MET A 82 -9.68 5.61 2.93
CA MET A 82 -8.71 4.59 3.33
C MET A 82 -8.34 3.66 2.16
N PHE A 83 -9.32 3.26 1.35
CA PHE A 83 -9.08 2.43 0.17
C PHE A 83 -8.25 3.17 -0.89
N ILE A 84 -8.61 4.42 -1.21
CA ILE A 84 -7.89 5.26 -2.18
C ILE A 84 -6.45 5.47 -1.73
N LEU A 85 -6.23 5.83 -0.47
CA LEU A 85 -4.89 6.04 0.09
C LEU A 85 -4.06 4.76 0.09
N GLY A 86 -4.66 3.61 0.42
CA GLY A 86 -3.99 2.32 0.37
C GLY A 86 -3.49 1.98 -1.04
N ILE A 87 -4.34 2.15 -2.06
CA ILE A 87 -3.94 1.95 -3.47
C ILE A 87 -2.86 2.96 -3.88
N LEU A 88 -3.06 4.23 -3.57
CA LEU A 88 -2.11 5.30 -3.89
C LEU A 88 -0.71 4.99 -3.33
N MET A 89 -0.62 4.56 -2.06
CA MET A 89 0.64 4.16 -1.44
C MET A 89 1.31 3.01 -2.19
N LEU A 90 0.57 1.94 -2.51
CA LEU A 90 1.14 0.77 -3.20
C LEU A 90 1.64 1.13 -4.60
N VAL A 91 0.85 1.89 -5.36
CA VAL A 91 1.19 2.32 -6.72
C VAL A 91 2.39 3.27 -6.70
N THR A 92 2.39 4.26 -5.82
CA THR A 92 3.48 5.26 -5.74
C THR A 92 4.78 4.62 -5.23
N ALA A 93 4.73 3.75 -4.23
CA ALA A 93 5.92 3.05 -3.75
C ALA A 93 6.57 2.19 -4.84
N LYS A 94 5.74 1.46 -5.62
CA LYS A 94 6.23 0.68 -6.76
C LYS A 94 6.71 1.55 -7.91
N GLY A 95 6.01 2.65 -8.19
CA GLY A 95 6.37 3.62 -9.22
C GLY A 95 7.72 4.27 -8.93
N PHE A 96 7.95 4.74 -7.69
CA PHE A 96 9.24 5.30 -7.30
C PHE A 96 10.35 4.26 -7.28
N GLN A 97 10.10 3.05 -6.76
CA GLN A 97 11.08 1.97 -6.82
C GLN A 97 11.49 1.68 -8.27
N TRP A 98 10.54 1.63 -9.20
CA TRP A 98 10.82 1.42 -10.62
C TRP A 98 11.55 2.62 -11.25
N TYR A 99 11.13 3.85 -10.96
CA TYR A 99 11.77 5.07 -11.46
C TYR A 99 13.23 5.21 -11.02
N PHE A 100 13.54 4.89 -9.76
CA PHE A 100 14.92 4.92 -9.28
C PHE A 100 15.75 3.73 -9.80
N LEU A 101 15.13 2.60 -10.14
CA LEU A 101 15.79 1.48 -10.81
C LEU A 101 16.12 1.79 -12.28
N SER A 102 15.23 2.50 -12.99
CA SER A 102 15.43 2.84 -14.41
C SER A 102 16.45 3.94 -14.63
N LYS A 103 16.76 4.73 -13.60
CA LYS A 103 17.80 5.76 -13.61
C LYS A 103 19.21 5.23 -13.30
N GLY A 104 19.42 3.91 -13.42
CA GLY A 104 20.70 3.24 -13.16
C GLY A 104 21.86 3.95 -13.84
N ASP A 105 22.81 4.41 -13.03
CA ASP A 105 23.98 5.23 -13.37
C ASP A 105 23.67 6.38 -14.33
N VAL A 106 23.30 7.53 -13.76
CA VAL A 106 23.75 8.79 -14.35
C VAL A 106 25.18 8.95 -13.86
N ASP A 107 26.14 8.75 -14.77
CA ASP A 107 27.54 9.13 -14.57
C ASP A 107 27.67 10.55 -13.98
#